data_AF-A9WV01-F1
#
_entry.id   AF-A9WV01-F1
#
_cell.length_a   1.000
_cell.length_b   1.000
_cell.length_c   1.000
_cell.angle_alpha   90.00
_cell.angle_beta   90.00
_cell.angle_gamma   90.00
#
_symmetry.space_group_name_H-M   'P 1'
#
loop_
_entity.id
_entity.type
_entity.pdbx_description
1 polymer ?
#
loop_
_entity_poly.entity_id
_entity_poly.type
_entity_poly.pdbx_seq_one_letter_code
_entity_poly.pdbx_strand_id
1 'polypeptide(L)'
;MQYSNTRLKILDLHSRQEDSLTMNEITNPVELAQHNLDEADRQLRKAQADLALGDIDENRLRQFEKLRDICAEDFHRVVREN
;
A
#
# COMPACT_ATOMS: atom_id res chain seq x y z
N MET A 1 52.36 -19.67 6.72
CA MET A 1 51.24 -18.85 7.21
C MET A 1 49.94 -19.43 6.65
N GLN A 2 49.22 -20.17 7.48
CA GLN A 2 47.94 -20.80 7.16
C GLN A 2 46.82 -19.86 7.62
N TYR A 3 45.90 -19.50 6.72
CA TYR A 3 44.76 -18.65 7.06
C TYR A 3 43.72 -19.47 7.82
N SER A 4 43.45 -19.04 9.06
CA SER A 4 42.52 -19.66 9.99
C SER A 4 41.07 -19.53 9.50
N ASN A 5 40.43 -20.68 9.32
CA ASN A 5 38.98 -20.86 9.24
C ASN A 5 38.29 -20.26 10.47
N THR A 6 37.47 -19.22 10.29
CA THR A 6 36.49 -18.79 11.31
C THR A 6 35.08 -18.92 10.75
N ARG A 7 34.53 -20.11 11.02
CA ARG A 7 33.12 -20.46 11.03
C ARG A 7 32.35 -19.53 11.98
N LEU A 8 31.80 -18.43 11.48
CA LEU A 8 30.63 -17.78 12.07
C LEU A 8 29.40 -18.14 11.24
N LYS A 9 28.72 -19.23 11.62
CA LYS A 9 27.29 -19.37 11.40
C LYS A 9 26.59 -18.87 12.66
N ILE A 10 25.37 -18.35 12.47
CA ILE A 10 24.28 -18.22 13.45
C ILE A 10 24.15 -16.82 14.09
N LEU A 11 23.33 -15.93 13.48
CA LEU A 11 21.99 -15.57 14.01
C LEU A 11 21.31 -14.47 13.18
N ASP A 12 20.12 -14.81 12.69
CA ASP A 12 18.94 -13.97 12.41
C ASP A 12 19.09 -12.51 11.95
N LEU A 13 18.71 -12.29 10.70
CA LEU A 13 17.70 -11.28 10.38
C LEU A 13 16.84 -11.82 9.24
N HIS A 14 15.87 -12.65 9.63
CA HIS A 14 14.62 -12.79 8.91
C HIS A 14 13.99 -11.39 8.69
N SER A 15 13.23 -11.27 7.61
CA SER A 15 12.34 -10.14 7.28
C SER A 15 12.89 -9.01 6.42
N ARG A 16 13.48 -9.38 5.27
CA ARG A 16 13.23 -8.61 4.05
C ARG A 16 12.54 -9.49 3.01
N GLN A 17 11.33 -9.93 3.35
CA GLN A 17 10.30 -10.12 2.33
C GLN A 17 9.94 -8.71 1.86
N GLU A 18 10.68 -8.21 0.88
CA GLU A 18 10.13 -7.22 -0.04
C GLU A 18 9.21 -8.00 -0.97
N ASP A 19 8.05 -8.42 -0.45
CA ASP A 19 6.91 -8.82 -1.28
C ASP A 19 6.36 -7.54 -1.93
N SER A 20 7.17 -6.98 -2.82
CA SER A 20 6.71 -6.06 -3.86
C SER A 20 5.85 -6.91 -4.78
N LEU A 21 4.59 -7.10 -4.39
CA LEU A 21 3.54 -7.48 -5.33
C LEU A 21 3.51 -6.38 -6.37
N THR A 22 4.25 -6.59 -7.45
CA THR A 22 4.17 -5.73 -8.62
C THR A 22 2.71 -5.68 -9.03
N MET A 23 2.18 -4.48 -9.31
CA MET A 23 0.77 -4.25 -9.66
C MET A 23 0.27 -5.10 -10.86
N ASN A 24 1.17 -5.85 -11.51
CA ASN A 24 0.94 -6.73 -12.65
C ASN A 24 0.47 -8.16 -12.30
N GLU A 25 0.44 -8.60 -11.04
CA GLU A 25 0.08 -9.99 -10.70
C GLU A 25 -1.27 -10.16 -10.00
N ILE A 26 -2.01 -9.08 -9.73
CA ILE A 26 -3.36 -9.20 -9.18
C ILE A 26 -4.32 -9.62 -10.30
N THR A 27 -4.48 -10.94 -10.45
CA THR A 27 -5.33 -11.56 -11.47
C THR A 27 -6.80 -11.58 -11.06
N ASN A 28 -7.09 -11.40 -9.78
CA ASN A 28 -8.44 -11.35 -9.23
C ASN A 28 -8.96 -9.90 -9.22
N PRO A 29 -10.02 -9.58 -9.98
CA PRO A 29 -10.59 -8.22 -10.01
C PRO A 29 -10.99 -7.71 -8.64
N VAL A 30 -11.50 -8.59 -7.75
CA VAL A 30 -11.92 -8.21 -6.39
C VAL A 30 -10.73 -7.80 -5.53
N GLU A 31 -9.62 -8.55 -5.60
CA GLU A 31 -8.39 -8.22 -4.88
C GLU A 31 -7.77 -6.92 -5.39
N LEU A 32 -7.84 -6.67 -6.70
CA LEU A 32 -7.33 -5.43 -7.29
C LEU A 32 -8.15 -4.24 -6.81
N ALA A 33 -9.48 -4.36 -6.81
CA ALA A 33 -10.37 -3.30 -6.34
C ALA A 33 -10.20 -3.05 -4.84
N GLN A 34 -10.00 -4.10 -4.02
CA GLN A 34 -9.69 -3.95 -2.60
C GLN A 34 -8.34 -3.22 -2.40
N HIS A 35 -7.30 -3.62 -3.12
CA HIS A 35 -5.99 -2.98 -3.02
C HIS A 35 -6.05 -1.50 -3.42
N ASN A 36 -6.83 -1.16 -4.44
CA ASN A 36 -7.05 0.24 -4.85
C ASN A 36 -7.76 1.04 -3.75
N LEU A 37 -8.78 0.46 -3.11
CA LEU A 37 -9.47 1.08 -1.98
C LEU A 37 -8.52 1.30 -0.78
N ASP A 38 -7.71 0.30 -0.45
CA ASP A 38 -6.73 0.38 0.63
C ASP A 38 -5.68 1.46 0.39
N GLU A 39 -5.21 1.60 -0.86
CA GLU A 39 -4.27 2.65 -1.25
C GLU A 39 -4.93 4.04 -1.19
N ALA A 40 -6.18 4.18 -1.65
CA ALA A 40 -6.92 5.44 -1.52
C ALA A 40 -7.12 5.84 -0.06
N ASP A 41 -7.41 4.89 0.83
CA ASP A 41 -7.51 5.12 2.28
C ASP A 41 -6.17 5.58 2.89
N ARG A 42 -5.05 4.97 2.48
CA ARG A 42 -3.72 5.40 2.92
C ARG A 42 -3.42 6.83 2.48
N GLN A 43 -3.72 7.17 1.23
CA GLN A 43 -3.51 8.50 0.68
C GLN A 43 -4.40 9.54 1.38
N LEU A 44 -5.66 9.20 1.68
CA LEU A 44 -6.55 10.08 2.41
C LEU A 44 -6.05 10.36 3.83
N ARG A 45 -5.61 9.33 4.58
CA ARG A 45 -5.03 9.52 5.92
C ARG A 45 -3.77 10.40 5.88
N LYS A 46 -2.92 10.21 4.87
CA LYS A 46 -1.76 11.07 4.66
C LYS A 46 -2.19 12.51 4.36
N ALA A 47 -3.15 12.71 3.47
CA ALA A 47 -3.67 14.04 3.14
C ALA A 47 -4.29 14.74 4.36
N GLN A 48 -4.96 14.01 5.25
CA GLN A 48 -5.47 14.57 6.52
C GLN A 48 -4.34 15.06 7.43
N ALA A 49 -3.23 14.32 7.50
CA ALA A 49 -2.03 14.74 8.22
C ALA A 49 -1.38 15.96 7.54
N ASP A 50 -1.25 15.95 6.22
CA ASP A 50 -0.68 17.06 5.44
C ASP A 50 -1.53 18.34 5.57
N LEU A 51 -2.87 18.22 5.64
CA LEU A 51 -3.75 19.36 5.92
C LEU A 51 -3.53 19.92 7.33
N ALA A 52 -3.37 19.05 8.33
CA ALA A 52 -3.09 19.47 9.71
C ALA A 52 -1.73 20.19 9.84
N LEU A 53 -0.76 19.85 8.97
CA LEU A 53 0.53 20.53 8.85
C LEU A 53 0.45 21.82 8.03
N GLY A 54 -0.62 22.02 7.26
CA GLY A 54 -0.80 23.15 6.34
C GLY A 54 -0.08 22.97 4.99
N ASP A 55 0.41 21.76 4.69
CA ASP A 55 1.11 21.43 3.44
C ASP A 55 0.14 21.33 2.24
N ILE A 56 -1.13 21.04 2.51
CA ILE A 56 -2.21 21.06 1.53
C ILE A 56 -3.40 21.87 2.03
N ASP A 57 -4.26 22.31 1.11
CA ASP A 57 -5.52 22.96 1.44
C ASP A 57 -6.70 21.97 1.51
N GLU A 58 -7.85 22.44 2.00
CA GLU A 58 -9.06 21.62 2.06
C GLU A 58 -9.54 21.16 0.69
N ASN A 59 -9.28 21.94 -0.38
CA ASN A 59 -9.66 21.53 -1.73
C ASN A 59 -8.91 20.28 -2.14
N ARG A 60 -7.62 20.21 -1.81
CA ARG A 60 -6.78 19.05 -2.08
C ARG A 60 -7.22 17.86 -1.23
N LEU A 61 -7.57 18.05 0.05
CA LEU A 61 -8.14 16.97 0.87
C LEU A 61 -9.43 16.41 0.23
N ARG A 62 -10.34 17.28 -0.22
CA ARG A 62 -11.58 16.88 -0.90
C ARG A 62 -11.35 16.06 -2.17
N GLN A 63 -10.22 16.24 -2.85
CA GLN A 63 -9.87 15.40 -4.01
C GLN A 63 -9.52 13.96 -3.58
N PHE A 64 -8.83 13.78 -2.45
CA PHE A 64 -8.54 12.47 -1.90
C PHE A 64 -9.80 11.79 -1.35
N GLU A 65 -10.71 12.55 -0.73
CA GLU A 65 -12.02 12.02 -0.30
C GLU A 65 -12.81 11.47 -1.49
N LYS A 66 -12.91 12.24 -2.58
CA LYS A 66 -13.55 11.80 -3.82
C LYS A 66 -12.89 10.57 -4.44
N LEU A 67 -11.56 10.50 -4.41
CA LEU A 67 -10.83 9.33 -4.89
C LEU A 67 -11.21 8.08 -4.10
N ARG A 68 -11.25 8.18 -2.76
CA ARG A 68 -11.67 7.09 -1.87
C ARG A 68 -13.10 6.66 -2.12
N ASP A 69 -14.02 7.62 -2.34
CA ASP A 69 -15.41 7.33 -2.70
C ASP A 69 -15.50 6.52 -4.00
N ILE A 70 -14.78 6.95 -5.05
CA ILE A 70 -14.75 6.24 -6.35
C ILE A 70 -14.20 4.82 -6.20
N CYS A 71 -13.11 4.63 -5.46
CA CYS A 71 -12.55 3.30 -5.22
C CYS A 71 -13.50 2.41 -4.41
N ALA A 72 -14.24 2.98 -3.45
CA ALA A 72 -15.23 2.23 -2.67
C ALA A 72 -16.43 1.80 -3.53
N GLU A 73 -16.92 2.69 -4.40
CA GLU A 73 -17.96 2.36 -5.38
C GLU A 73 -17.50 1.27 -6.36
N ASP A 74 -16.28 1.37 -6.87
CA ASP A 74 -15.68 0.35 -7.74
C ASP A 74 -15.57 -1.00 -7.05
N PHE A 75 -15.04 -1.04 -5.83
CA PHE A 75 -14.96 -2.28 -5.05
C PHE A 75 -16.33 -2.93 -4.86
N HIS A 76 -17.34 -2.16 -4.42
CA HIS A 76 -18.70 -2.70 -4.28
C HIS A 76 -19.28 -3.21 -5.60
N ARG A 77 -19.00 -2.52 -6.72
CA ARG A 77 -19.42 -2.96 -8.05
C ARG A 77 -18.76 -4.28 -8.41
N VAL A 78 -17.45 -4.39 -8.27
CA VAL A 78 -16.66 -5.57 -8.65
C VAL A 78 -17.04 -6.77 -7.80
N VAL A 79 -17.23 -6.61 -6.49
CA VAL A 79 -17.71 -7.67 -5.58
C VAL A 79 -19.10 -8.18 -5.95
N ARG A 80 -19.98 -7.32 -6.49
CA ARG A 80 -21.31 -7.73 -6.93
C ARG A 80 -21.30 -8.46 -8.28
N GLU A 81 -20.33 -8.18 -9.12
CA GLU A 81 -20.23 -8.69 -10.50
C GLU A 81 -19.41 -9.98 -10.63
N ASN A 82 -18.67 -10.39 -9.59
CA ASN A 82 -17.86 -11.62 -9.53
C ASN A 82 -18.36 -12.55 -8.42
#